data_AF-A0A1Q6DV25-F1
#
_entry.id   AF-A0A1Q6DV25-F1
#
_cell.length_a   1.000
_cell.length_b   1.000
_cell.length_c   1.000
_cell.angle_alpha   90.00
_cell.angle_beta   90.00
_cell.angle_gamma   90.00
#
_symmetry.space_group_name_H-M   'P 1'
#
loop_
_entity.id
_entity.type
_entity.pdbx_description
1 polymer ?
#
loop_
_entity_poly.entity_id
_entity_poly.type
_entity_poly.pdbx_seq_one_letter_code
_entity_poly.pdbx_strand_id
1 'polypeptide(L)' 'MYLSKVGEIPVSFHRPIPEGAEVKGVVVKRYSCGGWRIILQLEIEKPDKKTNHGGYRHYGDRPKCV' A
#
# COMPACT_ATOMS: atom_id res chain seq x y z
N MET A 1 14.25 5.48 5.02
CA MET A 1 14.16 4.25 4.21
C MET A 1 15.53 4.02 3.58
N TYR A 2 15.98 2.77 3.46
CA TYR A 2 17.26 2.44 2.83
C TYR A 2 17.03 1.77 1.47
N LEU A 3 17.72 2.27 0.43
CA LEU A 3 17.70 1.66 -0.89
C LEU A 3 19.10 1.11 -1.21
N SER A 4 19.16 -0.18 -1.48
CA SER A 4 20.41 -0.86 -1.83
C SER A 4 21.15 -0.11 -2.94
N LYS A 5 22.46 0.09 -2.74
CA LYS A 5 23.37 0.83 -3.64
C LYS A 5 23.16 2.35 -3.72
N VAL A 6 22.14 2.92 -3.07
CA VAL A 6 21.91 4.37 -3.00
C VAL A 6 22.13 4.90 -1.58
N GLY A 7 21.74 4.13 -0.57
CA GLY A 7 21.88 4.52 0.83
C GLY A 7 20.56 4.96 1.46
N GLU A 8 20.66 5.82 2.47
CA GLU A 8 19.49 6.40 3.12
C GLU A 8 18.83 7.46 2.24
N ILE A 9 17.52 7.33 2.07
CA ILE A 9 16.71 8.28 1.30
C ILE A 9 15.64 8.86 2.21
N PRO A 10 15.52 10.20 2.31
CA PRO A 10 14.41 10.83 2.99
C PRO A 10 13.13 10.59 2.20
N VAL A 11 12.11 10.06 2.86
CA VAL A 11 10.81 9.76 2.24
C VAL A 11 9.72 10.41 3.07
N SER A 12 8.91 11.24 2.44
CA SER A 12 7.70 11.80 3.04
C SER A 12 6.51 10.91 2.70
N PHE A 13 5.88 10.36 3.73
CA PHE A 13 4.67 9.57 3.57
C PHE A 13 3.45 10.47 3.50
N HIS A 14 2.65 10.34 2.43
CA HIS A 14 1.36 11.02 2.38
C HIS A 14 0.38 10.43 3.42
N ARG A 15 0.48 9.12 3.69
CA ARG A 15 -0.36 8.40 4.67
C ARG A 15 0.51 7.50 5.54
N PRO A 16 0.16 7.30 6.82
CA PRO A 16 0.89 6.37 7.68
C PRO A 16 0.84 4.95 7.10
N ILE A 17 1.93 4.20 7.30
CA ILE A 17 1.97 2.77 6.98
C ILE A 17 1.14 2.04 8.05
N PRO A 18 0.19 1.17 7.67
CA PRO A 18 -0.58 0.36 8.62
C PRO A 18 0.33 -0.49 9.51
N GLU A 19 -0.09 -0.70 10.77
CA GLU A 19 0.62 -1.59 11.69
C GLU A 19 0.61 -3.03 11.18
N GLY A 20 1.73 -3.75 11.35
CA GLY A 20 1.88 -5.11 10.84
C GLY A 20 2.02 -5.22 9.31
N ALA A 21 2.16 -4.10 8.59
CA ALA A 21 2.38 -4.13 7.15
C ALA A 21 3.84 -4.47 6.79
N GLU A 22 4.03 -5.44 5.90
CA GLU A 22 5.32 -5.77 5.31
C GLU A 22 5.44 -5.18 3.90
N VAL A 23 6.59 -4.56 3.58
CA VAL A 23 6.84 -4.03 2.24
C VAL A 23 7.33 -5.16 1.34
N LYS A 24 6.49 -5.61 0.39
CA LYS A 24 6.86 -6.63 -0.61
C LYS A 24 7.44 -6.04 -1.90
N GLY A 25 7.15 -4.78 -2.18
CA GLY A 25 7.59 -4.13 -3.41
C GLY A 25 7.71 -2.63 -3.28
N VAL A 26 8.68 -2.08 -4.01
CA VAL A 26 8.95 -0.64 -4.07
C VAL A 26 9.11 -0.26 -5.54
N VAL A 27 8.32 0.71 -5.99
CA VAL A 27 8.46 1.26 -7.33
C VAL A 27 8.79 2.74 -7.21
N VAL A 28 9.95 3.13 -7.74
CA VAL A 28 10.40 4.52 -7.80
C VAL A 28 10.16 5.06 -9.20
N LYS A 29 9.38 6.13 -9.33
CA LYS A 29 9.08 6.77 -10.62
C LYS A 29 9.43 8.25 -10.56
N ARG A 30 10.13 8.71 -11.60
CA ARG A 30 10.32 10.13 -11.89
C ARG A 30 9.27 10.53 -12.92
N TYR A 31 8.42 11.50 -12.59
CA TYR A 31 7.47 12.06 -13.54
C TYR A 31 8.15 13.13 -14.40
N SER A 32 7.65 13.33 -15.62
CA SER A 32 8.10 14.39 -16.53
C SER A 32 7.97 15.79 -15.92
N CYS A 33 7.03 15.98 -14.99
CA CYS A 33 6.88 17.21 -14.19
C CYS A 33 7.91 17.38 -13.05
N GLY A 34 8.98 16.56 -13.03
CA GLY A 34 10.14 16.74 -12.15
C GLY A 34 10.04 16.09 -10.77
N GLY A 35 8.84 15.72 -10.33
CA GLY A 35 8.64 15.05 -9.04
C GLY A 35 9.03 13.57 -9.05
N TRP A 36 9.69 13.13 -7.99
CA TRP A 36 9.87 11.71 -7.68
C TRP A 36 8.68 11.22 -6.85
N ARG A 37 8.17 10.03 -7.17
CA ARG A 37 7.18 9.34 -6.33
C ARG A 37 7.63 7.92 -6.05
N ILE A 38 7.34 7.47 -4.85
CA ILE A 38 7.55 6.10 -4.40
C ILE A 38 6.18 5.46 -4.21
N ILE A 39 5.99 4.29 -4.80
CA ILE A 39 4.81 3.46 -4.61
C ILE A 39 5.27 2.24 -3.81
N LEU A 40 4.67 2.05 -2.63
CA LEU A 40 4.93 0.89 -1.78
C LEU A 40 3.80 -0.13 -1.98
N GLN A 41 4.18 -1.38 -2.23
CA GLN A 41 3.30 -2.53 -2.18
C GLN A 41 3.43 -3.15 -0.80
N LEU A 42 2.37 -2.99 -0.01
CA LEU A 42 2.29 -3.47 1.35
C LEU A 42 1.45 -4.74 1.39
N GLU A 43 1.97 -5.77 2.04
CA GLU A 43 1.20 -6.94 2.45
C GLU A 43 0.84 -6.77 3.93
N ILE A 44 -0.41 -7.03 4.27
CA ILE A 44 -0.90 -6.91 5.65
C ILE A 44 -1.51 -8.27 5.97
N GLU A 45 -1.00 -8.92 7.02
CA GLU A 45 -1.61 -10.12 7.56
C GLU A 45 -3.05 -9.76 7.96
N LYS A 46 -4.03 -10.36 7.28
CA LYS A 46 -5.42 -10.17 7.68
C LYS A 46 -5.56 -10.86 9.03
N PRO A 47 -6.16 -10.21 10.04
CA PRO A 47 -6.53 -10.94 11.24
C PRO A 47 -7.40 -12.12 10.81
N ASP A 48 -7.05 -13.32 11.30
CA ASP A 48 -7.86 -14.52 11.10
C ASP A 48 -9.29 -14.17 11.52
N LYS A 49 -10.18 -14.12 10.53
CA LYS A 49 -11.58 -13.78 10.77
C LYS A 49 -12.18 -14.93 11.59
N LYS A 50 -12.17 -14.83 12.92
CA LYS A 50 -13.15 -15.56 13.72
C LYS A 50 -14.52 -15.01 13.33
N THR A 51 -15.29 -15.88 12.70
CA THR A 51 -16.63 -15.67 12.15
C THR A 51 -17.55 -14.92 13.10
N ASN A 52 -18.14 -13.82 12.64
CA ASN A 52 -19.54 -13.48 12.90
C ASN A 52 -20.04 -12.71 11.67
N HIS A 53 -21.20 -13.12 11.14
CA HIS A 53 -21.83 -12.47 9.99
C HIS A 53 -22.08 -10.98 10.28
N GLY A 54 -21.25 -10.11 9.70
CA GLY A 54 -21.34 -8.65 9.84
C GLY A 54 -20.48 -8.01 8.76
N GLY A 55 -21.14 -7.46 7.74
CA GLY A 55 -20.58 -7.27 6.39
C GLY A 55 -19.43 -6.27 6.25
N TYR A 56 -18.40 -6.71 5.53
CA TYR A 56 -17.54 -5.84 4.72
C TYR A 56 -17.74 -6.25 3.25
N ARG A 57 -18.35 -5.36 2.45
CA ARG A 57 -18.63 -5.62 1.02
C ARG A 57 -17.32 -5.80 0.27
N HIS A 58 -17.18 -6.92 -0.43
CA HIS A 58 -16.05 -7.16 -1.31
C HIS A 58 -16.13 -6.20 -2.50
N TYR A 59 -15.00 -5.71 -2.99
CA TYR A 59 -14.94 -4.74 -4.10
C TYR A 59 -15.51 -5.27 -5.43
N GLY A 60 -15.85 -6.57 -5.51
CA GLY A 60 -16.56 -7.21 -6.61
C GLY A 60 -18.10 -7.14 -6.51
N ASP A 61 -18.66 -6.74 -5.37
CA ASP A 61 -20.12 -6.64 -5.14
C ASP A 61 -20.68 -5.26 -5.49
N ARG A 62 -20.13 -4.59 -6.52
CA ARG A 62 -20.79 -3.40 -7.06
C ARG A 62 -21.91 -3.87 -7.98
N PRO A 63 -23.19 -3.55 -7.72
CA PRO A 63 -24.23 -3.77 -8.70
C PRO A 63 -23.85 -3.00 -9.98
N LYS A 64 -23.86 -3.68 -11.12
CA LYS A 64 -23.80 -3.01 -12.41
C LYS A 64 -25.04 -2.12 -12.47
N CYS A 65 -24.83 -0.82 -12.69
CA CYS A 65 -25.92 0.13 -12.85
C CYS A 65 -26.90 -0.39 -13.92
N VAL A 66 -28.18 -0.45 -13.57
CA VAL A 66 -29.29 -0.62 -14.52
C VAL A 66 -29.58 0.72 -15.16
#